data_AF-A0A6A5ZSS2-F1
#
_entry.id   AF-A0A6A5ZSS2-F1
#
_cell.length_a   1.000
_cell.length_b   1.000
_cell.length_c   1.000
_cell.angle_alpha   90.00
_cell.angle_beta   90.00
_cell.angle_gamma   90.00
#
_symmetry.space_group_name_H-M   'P 1'
#
loop_
_entity.id
_entity.type
_entity.pdbx_description
1 polymer ?
#
loop_
_entity_poly.entity_id
_entity_poly.type
_entity_poly.pdbx_seq_one_letter_code
_entity_poly.pdbx_strand_id
1 'polypeptide(L)'
;MDSTELTPGPPAKRARREDEKSGSLDLSGTTIEIVVSSGVTFHIHKNLICNASPFFTNATKLEWAGSTSKPVELSDVLPEVFKIYMAFLYTKNLDGGHGPEYSWSLLTNAYVLGEIVMDPAFQQAIHNEMIRVTKNTKKFPSIQSINIIYNGTMPASPVRRLIVDLCASRANQDTFKKDTDGIKKLNPEFLQDSLQALLEHRQPPKGKKTEGQGVCSKKPKVSNVSKSKP
;
A
#
# COMPACT_ATOMS: atom_id res chain seq x y z
N MET A 1 16.68 61.10 20.81
CA MET A 1 16.38 60.10 21.85
C MET A 1 14.99 59.60 21.52
N ASP A 2 14.72 58.42 20.99
CA ASP A 2 15.49 57.21 20.76
C ASP A 2 14.72 56.47 19.64
N SER A 3 15.41 56.08 18.57
CA SER A 3 14.83 55.40 17.41
C SER A 3 15.21 53.93 17.50
N THR A 4 14.33 53.09 18.05
CA THR A 4 14.51 51.63 18.02
C THR A 4 14.08 51.09 16.64
N GLU A 5 15.03 51.04 15.71
CA GLU A 5 14.93 50.26 14.49
C GLU A 5 14.86 48.75 14.85
N LEU A 6 13.75 48.09 14.50
CA LEU A 6 13.70 46.64 14.43
C LEU A 6 14.48 46.18 13.19
N THR A 7 15.68 45.65 13.40
CA THR A 7 16.42 44.94 12.35
C THR A 7 15.74 43.59 12.04
N PRO A 8 15.46 43.26 10.76
CA PRO A 8 14.93 41.96 10.39
C PRO A 8 16.00 40.88 10.58
N GLY A 9 15.62 39.80 11.26
CA GLY A 9 16.49 38.64 11.49
C GLY A 9 16.90 37.91 10.20
N PRO A 10 17.94 37.07 10.25
CA PRO A 10 18.55 36.47 9.07
C PRO A 10 17.55 35.62 8.27
N PRO A 11 17.61 35.63 6.93
CA PRO A 11 16.73 34.80 6.13
C PRO A 11 17.01 33.32 6.42
N ALA A 12 15.97 32.60 6.82
CA ALA A 12 16.01 31.16 7.02
C ALA A 12 16.58 30.49 5.76
N LYS A 13 17.60 29.63 5.94
CA LYS A 13 18.16 28.79 4.88
C LYS A 13 17.03 28.01 4.24
N ARG A 14 16.59 28.46 3.06
CA ARG A 14 15.67 27.72 2.20
C ARG A 14 16.36 26.42 1.84
N ALA A 15 15.85 25.31 2.38
CA ALA A 15 16.30 23.98 2.01
C ALA A 15 16.26 23.89 0.48
N ARG A 16 17.43 23.63 -0.09
CA ARG A 16 17.63 23.37 -1.51
C ARG A 16 16.71 22.19 -1.85
N ARG A 17 15.64 22.42 -2.60
CA ARG A 17 14.93 21.32 -3.27
C ARG A 17 15.98 20.67 -4.15
N GLU A 18 16.32 19.43 -3.82
CA GLU A 18 17.11 18.60 -4.71
C GLU A 18 16.32 18.52 -6.01
N ASP A 19 16.95 19.00 -7.08
CA ASP A 19 16.39 18.97 -8.42
C ASP A 19 15.97 17.53 -8.71
N GLU A 20 14.65 17.31 -8.81
CA GLU A 20 14.10 16.10 -9.42
C GLU A 20 14.70 16.04 -10.82
N LYS A 21 15.75 15.23 -10.99
CA LYS A 21 16.25 14.84 -12.29
C LYS A 21 15.04 14.35 -13.07
N SER A 22 14.60 15.16 -14.02
CA SER A 22 13.73 14.72 -15.11
C SER A 22 14.50 13.62 -15.83
N GLY A 23 14.31 12.39 -15.36
CA GLY A 23 14.95 11.20 -15.88
C GLY A 23 14.39 11.00 -17.27
N SER A 24 15.17 11.32 -18.29
CA SER A 24 14.84 10.99 -19.67
C SER A 24 14.46 9.50 -19.73
N LEU A 25 13.23 9.21 -20.17
CA LEU A 25 12.78 7.84 -20.34
C LEU A 25 13.68 7.19 -21.39
N ASP A 26 14.24 6.03 -21.05
CA ASP A 26 14.95 5.23 -22.04
C ASP A 26 13.94 4.41 -22.83
N LEU A 27 13.47 5.01 -23.92
CA LEU A 27 12.59 4.37 -24.90
C LEU A 27 13.39 3.67 -26.00
N SER A 28 14.72 3.60 -25.89
CA SER A 28 15.53 2.83 -26.82
C SER A 28 15.42 1.33 -26.53
N GLY A 29 15.64 0.52 -27.56
CA GLY A 29 15.68 -0.94 -27.43
C GLY A 29 14.39 -1.66 -27.83
N THR A 30 14.32 -2.95 -27.48
CA THR A 30 13.23 -3.84 -27.88
C THR A 30 12.02 -3.71 -26.96
N THR A 31 10.84 -4.00 -27.49
CA THR A 31 9.64 -4.19 -26.67
C THR A 31 9.55 -5.63 -26.18
N ILE A 32 9.06 -5.82 -24.96
CA ILE A 32 8.66 -7.13 -24.45
C ILE A 32 7.15 -7.29 -24.53
N GLU A 33 6.72 -8.54 -24.72
CA GLU A 33 5.32 -8.93 -24.73
C GLU A 33 4.86 -9.31 -23.32
N ILE A 34 3.76 -8.72 -22.86
CA ILE A 34 3.16 -9.00 -21.56
C ILE A 34 1.71 -9.41 -21.78
N VAL A 35 1.37 -10.63 -21.40
CA VAL A 35 0.03 -11.20 -21.53
C VAL A 35 -0.66 -11.10 -20.19
N VAL A 36 -1.80 -10.43 -20.13
CA VAL A 36 -2.60 -10.31 -18.91
C VAL A 36 -3.83 -11.21 -18.96
N SER A 37 -4.71 -11.12 -17.96
CA SER A 37 -5.98 -11.87 -17.94
C SER A 37 -6.76 -11.74 -19.26
N SER A 38 -7.50 -12.80 -19.58
CA SER A 38 -8.24 -12.94 -20.85
C SER A 38 -7.37 -12.98 -22.12
N GLY A 39 -6.05 -13.17 -21.99
CA GLY A 39 -5.13 -13.29 -23.13
C GLY A 39 -4.86 -11.97 -23.84
N VAL A 40 -5.12 -10.83 -23.18
CA VAL A 40 -4.84 -9.51 -23.75
C VAL A 40 -3.34 -9.25 -23.68
N THR A 41 -2.75 -8.89 -24.82
CA THR A 41 -1.31 -8.61 -24.94
C THR A 41 -1.01 -7.11 -24.92
N PHE A 42 0.01 -6.73 -24.16
CA PHE A 42 0.61 -5.40 -24.16
C PHE A 42 2.08 -5.46 -24.60
N HIS A 43 2.55 -4.40 -25.26
CA HIS A 43 3.93 -4.25 -25.68
C HIS A 43 4.55 -3.02 -24.98
N ILE A 44 5.65 -3.23 -24.25
CA ILE A 44 6.31 -2.17 -23.48
C ILE A 44 7.82 -2.21 -23.73
N HIS A 45 8.46 -1.04 -23.82
CA HIS A 45 9.91 -0.93 -23.94
C HIS A 45 10.61 -1.63 -22.78
N LYS A 46 11.52 -2.57 -23.10
CA LYS A 46 12.22 -3.41 -22.11
C LYS A 46 12.98 -2.58 -21.09
N ASN A 47 13.75 -1.61 -21.56
CA ASN A 47 14.58 -0.77 -20.68
C ASN A 47 13.70 0.02 -19.71
N LEU A 48 12.60 0.59 -20.19
CA LEU A 48 11.64 1.33 -19.37
C LEU A 48 11.09 0.49 -18.22
N ILE A 49 10.58 -0.71 -18.53
CA ILE A 49 9.90 -1.55 -17.53
C ILE A 49 10.88 -2.25 -16.59
N CYS A 50 12.04 -2.68 -17.08
CA CYS A 50 13.09 -3.26 -16.22
C CYS A 50 13.68 -2.22 -15.27
N ASN A 51 13.85 -0.97 -15.72
CA ASN A 51 14.34 0.11 -14.85
C ASN A 51 13.34 0.44 -13.72
N ALA A 52 12.04 0.30 -13.97
CA ALA A 52 11.01 0.55 -12.97
C ALA A 52 10.79 -0.66 -12.03
N SER A 53 10.97 -1.87 -12.54
CA SER A 53 10.53 -3.09 -11.86
C SER A 53 11.63 -4.17 -11.85
N PRO A 54 12.12 -4.54 -10.64
CA PRO A 54 12.99 -5.69 -10.45
C PRO A 54 12.35 -7.01 -10.90
N PHE A 55 11.02 -7.13 -10.80
CA PHE A 55 10.27 -8.29 -11.29
C PHE A 55 10.52 -8.51 -12.79
N PHE A 56 10.33 -7.48 -13.61
CA PHE A 56 10.56 -7.59 -15.06
C PHE A 56 12.05 -7.71 -15.41
N THR A 57 12.94 -7.11 -14.62
CA THR A 57 14.39 -7.34 -14.75
C THR A 57 14.74 -8.81 -14.58
N ASN A 58 14.13 -9.50 -13.62
CA ASN A 58 14.38 -10.92 -13.39
C ASN A 58 13.68 -11.79 -14.43
N ALA A 59 12.41 -11.52 -14.74
CA ALA A 59 11.66 -12.27 -15.75
C ALA A 59 12.33 -12.25 -17.13
N THR A 60 12.86 -11.09 -17.55
CA THR A 60 13.54 -10.94 -18.84
C THR A 60 14.97 -11.46 -18.88
N LYS A 61 15.60 -11.73 -17.72
CA LYS A 61 16.89 -12.44 -17.66
C LYS A 61 16.72 -13.93 -17.91
N LEU A 62 15.62 -14.53 -17.42
CA LEU A 62 15.31 -15.94 -17.64
C LEU A 62 15.10 -16.27 -19.13
N GLU A 63 14.62 -15.33 -19.94
CA GLU A 63 14.51 -15.50 -21.40
C GLU A 63 15.89 -15.66 -22.09
N TRP A 64 16.96 -15.12 -21.52
CA TRP A 64 18.31 -15.24 -22.09
C TRP A 64 18.99 -16.58 -21.80
N ALA A 65 18.37 -17.46 -21.00
CA ALA A 65 18.90 -18.79 -20.67
C ALA A 65 18.59 -19.87 -21.74
N GLY A 66 18.17 -19.49 -22.96
CA GLY A 66 18.15 -20.38 -24.12
C GLY A 66 16.79 -20.91 -24.57
N SER A 67 15.69 -20.23 -24.24
CA SER A 67 14.37 -20.51 -24.81
C SER A 67 13.91 -19.31 -25.64
N THR A 68 13.23 -19.56 -26.76
CA THR A 68 12.48 -18.56 -27.52
C THR A 68 11.77 -17.58 -26.58
N SER A 69 11.86 -16.27 -26.86
CA SER A 69 11.27 -15.20 -26.04
C SER A 69 9.82 -15.57 -25.72
N LYS A 70 9.55 -15.83 -24.44
CA LYS A 70 8.24 -16.23 -23.94
C LYS A 70 7.60 -14.98 -23.34
N PRO A 71 6.35 -14.66 -23.68
CA PRO A 71 5.67 -13.53 -23.09
C PRO A 71 5.65 -13.64 -21.57
N VAL A 72 5.78 -12.50 -20.89
CA VAL A 72 5.62 -12.46 -19.44
C VAL A 72 4.12 -12.52 -19.12
N GLU A 73 3.70 -13.58 -18.44
CA GLU A 73 2.28 -13.81 -18.12
C GLU A 73 1.90 -13.22 -16.75
N LEU A 74 0.83 -12.43 -16.73
CA LEU A 74 0.19 -11.84 -15.56
C LEU A 74 -1.31 -12.18 -15.57
N SER A 75 -1.62 -13.47 -15.50
CA SER A 75 -2.97 -14.03 -15.69
C SER A 75 -4.02 -13.54 -14.69
N ASP A 76 -3.62 -13.13 -13.50
CA ASP A 76 -4.51 -12.62 -12.45
C ASP A 76 -4.76 -11.10 -12.55
N VAL A 77 -4.10 -10.41 -13.49
CA VAL A 77 -4.16 -8.95 -13.61
C VAL A 77 -5.19 -8.54 -14.66
N LEU A 78 -6.15 -7.70 -14.25
CA LEU A 78 -7.16 -7.15 -15.17
C LEU A 78 -6.51 -6.20 -16.19
N PRO A 79 -6.96 -6.17 -17.47
CA PRO A 79 -6.33 -5.34 -18.50
C PRO A 79 -6.41 -3.83 -18.20
N GLU A 80 -7.50 -3.40 -17.57
CA GLU A 80 -7.68 -2.01 -17.12
C GLU A 80 -6.69 -1.59 -16.04
N VAL A 81 -6.34 -2.49 -15.11
CA VAL A 81 -5.34 -2.25 -14.07
C VAL A 81 -3.96 -2.13 -14.70
N PHE A 82 -3.66 -3.00 -15.66
CA PHE A 82 -2.38 -2.96 -16.36
C PHE A 82 -2.23 -1.71 -17.23
N LYS A 83 -3.32 -1.20 -17.84
CA LYS A 83 -3.31 0.08 -18.56
C LYS A 83 -2.92 1.26 -17.67
N ILE A 84 -3.35 1.28 -16.41
CA ILE A 84 -2.96 2.32 -15.45
C ILE A 84 -1.47 2.24 -15.14
N TYR A 85 -0.95 1.03 -14.89
CA TYR A 85 0.47 0.83 -14.68
C TYR A 85 1.30 1.25 -15.90
N MET A 86 0.85 0.87 -17.10
CA MET A 86 1.49 1.28 -18.35
C MET A 86 1.49 2.80 -18.50
N ALA A 87 0.34 3.46 -18.34
CA ALA A 87 0.26 4.92 -18.39
C ALA A 87 1.25 5.56 -17.40
N PHE A 88 1.24 5.11 -16.14
CA PHE A 88 2.19 5.57 -15.12
C PHE A 88 3.65 5.35 -15.50
N LEU A 89 4.01 4.20 -16.07
CA LEU A 89 5.40 3.92 -16.47
C LEU A 89 5.94 4.97 -17.43
N TYR A 90 5.12 5.40 -18.39
CA TYR A 90 5.50 6.38 -19.41
C TYR A 90 5.37 7.83 -18.95
N THR A 91 4.39 8.17 -18.11
CA THR A 91 4.15 9.58 -17.73
C THR A 91 4.73 9.94 -16.37
N LYS A 92 5.09 8.93 -15.57
CA LYS A 92 5.36 9.02 -14.12
C LYS A 92 4.23 9.71 -13.34
N ASN A 93 3.02 9.63 -13.87
CA ASN A 93 1.88 10.35 -13.36
C ASN A 93 0.59 9.56 -13.60
N LEU A 94 -0.25 9.45 -12.56
CA LEU A 94 -1.58 8.84 -12.64
C LEU A 94 -2.62 9.86 -13.13
N ASP A 95 -2.23 10.82 -13.97
CA ASP A 95 -3.07 11.87 -14.58
C ASP A 95 -3.25 13.18 -13.79
N GLY A 96 -2.24 13.62 -13.04
CA GLY A 96 -2.03 15.04 -12.70
C GLY A 96 -3.18 15.76 -11.99
N GLY A 97 -4.08 15.02 -11.35
CA GLY A 97 -5.28 15.58 -10.69
C GLY A 97 -6.47 15.86 -11.61
N HIS A 98 -6.37 15.60 -12.92
CA HIS A 98 -7.43 15.83 -13.92
C HIS A 98 -7.89 14.56 -14.66
N GLY A 99 -7.29 13.39 -14.36
CA GLY A 99 -7.73 12.11 -14.92
C GLY A 99 -9.12 11.66 -14.47
N PRO A 100 -9.64 10.58 -15.08
CA PRO A 100 -10.90 9.97 -14.69
C PRO A 100 -10.89 9.62 -13.20
N GLU A 101 -12.03 9.80 -12.53
CA GLU A 101 -12.16 9.42 -11.12
C GLU A 101 -12.04 7.89 -11.00
N TYR A 102 -10.88 7.41 -10.54
CA TYR A 102 -10.64 5.99 -10.35
C TYR A 102 -11.53 5.42 -9.25
N SER A 103 -12.13 4.26 -9.51
CA SER A 103 -12.89 3.54 -8.50
C SER A 103 -11.96 2.94 -7.45
N TRP A 104 -12.46 2.78 -6.21
CA TRP A 104 -11.71 2.13 -5.15
C TRP A 104 -11.24 0.73 -5.51
N SER A 105 -12.10 -0.07 -6.16
CA SER A 105 -11.74 -1.40 -6.64
C SER A 105 -10.57 -1.37 -7.62
N LEU A 106 -10.55 -0.42 -8.54
CA LEU A 106 -9.48 -0.28 -9.52
C LEU A 106 -8.16 0.13 -8.86
N LEU A 107 -8.21 1.10 -7.93
CA LEU A 107 -7.04 1.53 -7.16
C LEU A 107 -6.48 0.39 -6.29
N THR A 108 -7.34 -0.42 -5.65
CA THR A 108 -6.86 -1.54 -4.83
C THR A 108 -6.16 -2.61 -5.68
N ASN A 109 -6.72 -2.94 -6.85
CA ASN A 109 -6.06 -3.88 -7.75
C ASN A 109 -4.75 -3.31 -8.32
N ALA A 110 -4.70 -2.01 -8.62
CA ALA A 110 -3.48 -1.34 -9.06
C ALA A 110 -2.39 -1.33 -7.98
N TYR A 111 -2.75 -1.12 -6.71
CA TYR A 111 -1.80 -1.21 -5.61
C TYR A 111 -1.21 -2.63 -5.49
N VAL A 112 -2.08 -3.66 -5.54
CA VAL A 112 -1.65 -5.07 -5.52
C VAL A 112 -0.77 -5.40 -6.73
N LEU A 113 -1.08 -4.87 -7.93
CA LEU A 113 -0.18 -4.99 -9.08
C LEU A 113 1.19 -4.39 -8.78
N GLY A 114 1.25 -3.23 -8.14
CA GLY A 114 2.50 -2.60 -7.70
C GLY A 114 3.33 -3.48 -6.75
N GLU A 115 2.70 -4.25 -5.87
CA GLU A 115 3.34 -5.24 -5.01
C GLU A 115 3.88 -6.43 -5.83
N ILE A 116 3.09 -6.96 -6.77
CA ILE A 116 3.49 -8.06 -7.67
C ILE A 116 4.71 -7.67 -8.51
N VAL A 117 4.68 -6.49 -9.14
CA VAL A 117 5.76 -6.02 -10.02
C VAL A 117 6.89 -5.35 -9.25
N MET A 118 6.79 -5.23 -7.92
CA MET A 118 7.81 -4.62 -7.07
C MET A 118 8.20 -3.19 -7.49
N ASP A 119 7.23 -2.37 -7.89
CA ASP A 119 7.44 -0.96 -8.26
C ASP A 119 6.96 -0.04 -7.11
N PRO A 120 7.85 0.38 -6.19
CA PRO A 120 7.47 1.22 -5.05
C PRO A 120 7.02 2.63 -5.47
N ALA A 121 7.50 3.16 -6.60
CA ALA A 121 7.08 4.46 -7.08
C ALA A 121 5.62 4.42 -7.54
N PHE A 122 5.22 3.33 -8.20
CA PHE A 122 3.84 3.09 -8.57
C PHE A 122 2.95 2.89 -7.34
N GLN A 123 3.37 2.07 -6.37
CA GLN A 123 2.65 1.87 -5.10
C GLN A 123 2.40 3.20 -4.38
N GLN A 124 3.43 4.04 -4.27
CA GLN A 124 3.34 5.37 -3.67
C GLN A 124 2.33 6.27 -4.41
N ALA A 125 2.36 6.25 -5.75
CA ALA A 125 1.44 7.02 -6.56
C ALA A 125 -0.02 6.59 -6.32
N ILE A 126 -0.29 5.29 -6.33
CA ILE A 126 -1.62 4.74 -6.08
C ILE A 126 -2.09 5.03 -4.64
N HIS A 127 -1.20 4.92 -3.65
CA HIS A 127 -1.49 5.27 -2.26
C HIS A 127 -1.94 6.73 -2.12
N ASN A 128 -1.20 7.66 -2.76
CA ASN A 128 -1.56 9.07 -2.76
C ASN A 128 -2.90 9.32 -3.46
N GLU A 129 -3.17 8.58 -4.52
CA GLU A 129 -4.42 8.66 -5.28
C GLU A 129 -5.62 8.17 -4.45
N MET A 130 -5.48 7.09 -3.69
CA MET A 130 -6.50 6.63 -2.73
C MET A 130 -6.86 7.73 -1.72
N ILE A 131 -5.86 8.41 -1.16
CA ILE A 131 -6.06 9.54 -0.25
C ILE A 131 -6.79 10.68 -0.96
N ARG A 132 -6.38 11.02 -2.19
CA ARG A 132 -6.99 12.10 -2.99
C ARG A 132 -8.46 11.82 -3.29
N VAL A 133 -8.78 10.62 -3.80
CA VAL A 133 -10.15 10.19 -4.08
C VAL A 133 -11.01 10.29 -2.82
N THR A 134 -10.51 9.80 -1.68
CA THR A 134 -11.25 9.88 -0.42
C THR A 134 -11.54 11.32 -0.01
N LYS A 135 -10.53 12.19 -0.08
CA LYS A 135 -10.66 13.60 0.33
C LYS A 135 -11.68 14.34 -0.53
N ASN A 136 -11.64 14.11 -1.85
CA ASN A 136 -12.46 14.83 -2.83
C ASN A 136 -13.90 14.33 -2.89
N THR A 137 -14.10 13.02 -2.78
CA THR A 137 -15.38 12.38 -3.12
C THR A 137 -16.13 11.87 -1.90
N LYS A 138 -15.44 11.77 -0.75
CA LYS A 138 -15.92 11.09 0.46
C LYS A 138 -16.32 9.63 0.23
N LYS A 139 -15.81 9.01 -0.85
CA LYS A 139 -15.90 7.56 -1.08
C LYS A 139 -14.81 6.85 -0.28
N PHE A 140 -15.15 5.70 0.29
CA PHE A 140 -14.29 4.89 1.15
C PHE A 140 -14.19 3.47 0.59
N PRO A 141 -13.17 2.68 0.97
CA PRO A 141 -13.02 1.32 0.47
C PRO A 141 -14.24 0.48 0.84
N SER A 142 -14.70 -0.32 -0.12
CA SER A 142 -15.74 -1.33 0.13
C SER A 142 -15.14 -2.57 0.83
N ILE A 143 -15.99 -3.47 1.32
CA ILE A 143 -15.54 -4.76 1.87
C ILE A 143 -14.72 -5.55 0.84
N GLN A 144 -15.11 -5.50 -0.44
CA GLN A 144 -14.34 -6.14 -1.51
C GLN A 144 -12.95 -5.51 -1.64
N SER A 145 -12.85 -4.17 -1.62
CA SER A 145 -11.57 -3.46 -1.67
C SER A 145 -10.66 -3.82 -0.49
N ILE A 146 -11.21 -3.91 0.72
CA ILE A 146 -10.48 -4.34 1.93
C ILE A 146 -9.91 -5.74 1.71
N ASN A 147 -10.74 -6.69 1.26
CA ASN A 147 -10.29 -8.06 1.03
C ASN A 147 -9.21 -8.16 -0.05
N ILE A 148 -9.34 -7.41 -1.15
CA ILE A 148 -8.32 -7.37 -2.21
C ILE A 148 -6.97 -6.93 -1.63
N ILE A 149 -6.94 -5.86 -0.83
CA ILE A 149 -5.72 -5.38 -0.18
C ILE A 149 -5.13 -6.43 0.76
N TYR A 150 -5.94 -6.99 1.66
CA TYR A 150 -5.42 -7.93 2.64
C TYR A 150 -4.96 -9.26 2.03
N ASN A 151 -5.60 -9.71 0.95
CA ASN A 151 -5.18 -10.93 0.25
C ASN A 151 -3.95 -10.69 -0.65
N GLY A 152 -3.77 -9.47 -1.16
CA GLY A 152 -2.73 -9.13 -2.14
C GLY A 152 -1.49 -8.42 -1.57
N THR A 153 -1.42 -8.20 -0.25
CA THR A 153 -0.32 -7.46 0.37
C THR A 153 0.21 -8.18 1.62
N MET A 154 1.47 -7.92 1.97
CA MET A 154 2.03 -8.41 3.23
C MET A 154 1.51 -7.62 4.45
N PRO A 155 1.52 -8.20 5.67
CA PRO A 155 1.07 -7.52 6.90
C PRO A 155 1.73 -6.16 7.16
N ALA A 156 2.99 -5.98 6.74
CA ALA A 156 3.71 -4.72 6.92
C ALA A 156 3.39 -3.64 5.85
N SER A 157 2.54 -3.94 4.87
CA SER A 157 2.28 -3.02 3.75
C SER A 157 1.58 -1.74 4.24
N PRO A 158 2.07 -0.54 3.85
CA PRO A 158 1.54 0.73 4.35
C PRO A 158 0.08 0.97 3.97
N VAL A 159 -0.41 0.40 2.87
CA VAL A 159 -1.82 0.52 2.47
C VAL A 159 -2.78 -0.11 3.50
N ARG A 160 -2.37 -1.17 4.22
CA ARG A 160 -3.22 -1.78 5.26
C ARG A 160 -3.52 -0.78 6.38
N ARG A 161 -2.50 -0.03 6.82
CA ARG A 161 -2.65 1.07 7.79
C ARG A 161 -3.56 2.17 7.25
N LEU A 162 -3.37 2.59 5.99
CA LEU A 162 -4.25 3.58 5.36
C LEU A 162 -5.73 3.12 5.38
N ILE A 163 -6.00 1.87 5.01
CA ILE A 163 -7.36 1.31 5.00
C ILE A 163 -7.97 1.34 6.41
N VAL A 164 -7.22 0.93 7.43
CA VAL A 164 -7.66 1.00 8.84
C VAL A 164 -7.98 2.44 9.25
N ASP A 165 -7.08 3.39 8.98
CA ASP A 165 -7.26 4.80 9.33
C ASP A 165 -8.49 5.41 8.64
N LEU A 166 -8.67 5.12 7.34
CA LEU A 166 -9.83 5.58 6.59
C LEU A 166 -11.13 4.99 7.14
N CYS A 167 -11.17 3.68 7.42
CA CYS A 167 -12.33 3.02 8.01
C CYS A 167 -12.65 3.57 9.40
N ALA A 168 -11.65 3.76 10.26
CA ALA A 168 -11.81 4.32 11.60
C ALA A 168 -12.32 5.77 11.55
N SER A 169 -11.83 6.58 10.61
CA SER A 169 -12.29 7.97 10.44
C SER A 169 -13.75 8.08 9.96
N ARG A 170 -14.25 7.08 9.22
CA ARG A 170 -15.65 7.00 8.77
C ARG A 170 -16.58 6.36 9.81
N ALA A 171 -16.05 5.48 10.66
CA ALA A 171 -16.82 4.65 11.56
C ALA A 171 -17.63 5.48 12.57
N ASN A 172 -18.82 5.92 12.17
CA ASN A 172 -19.91 6.13 13.10
C ASN A 172 -20.51 4.76 13.46
N GLN A 173 -21.20 4.68 14.61
CA GLN A 173 -21.78 3.42 15.06
C GLN A 173 -22.76 2.80 14.04
N ASP A 174 -23.26 3.56 13.07
CA ASP A 174 -24.30 3.12 12.14
C ASP A 174 -23.75 2.49 10.85
N THR A 175 -22.47 2.72 10.53
CA THR A 175 -21.83 2.21 9.29
C THR A 175 -21.72 0.68 9.30
N PHE A 176 -21.50 0.08 10.47
CA PHE A 176 -21.34 -1.38 10.62
C PHE A 176 -22.59 -2.09 11.17
N LYS A 177 -23.54 -1.37 11.75
CA LYS A 177 -24.76 -1.96 12.33
C LYS A 177 -25.72 -2.55 11.27
N LYS A 178 -25.64 -2.10 10.03
CA LYS A 178 -26.61 -2.45 8.97
C LYS A 178 -26.18 -3.59 8.05
N ASP A 179 -24.92 -4.03 8.10
CA ASP A 179 -24.37 -5.06 7.20
C ASP A 179 -23.58 -6.14 7.96
N THR A 180 -24.29 -6.92 8.77
CA THR A 180 -23.71 -8.03 9.54
C THR A 180 -23.17 -9.16 8.66
N ASP A 181 -23.73 -9.34 7.46
CA ASP A 181 -23.28 -10.39 6.54
C ASP A 181 -22.03 -9.96 5.76
N GLY A 182 -21.87 -8.66 5.46
CA GLY A 182 -20.63 -8.08 4.96
C GLY A 182 -19.48 -8.26 5.95
N ILE A 183 -19.72 -8.04 7.25
CA ILE A 183 -18.69 -8.23 8.30
C ILE A 183 -18.18 -9.68 8.34
N LYS A 184 -19.03 -10.68 8.08
CA LYS A 184 -18.59 -12.09 8.03
C LYS A 184 -17.67 -12.40 6.84
N LYS A 185 -17.76 -11.62 5.75
CA LYS A 185 -16.97 -11.81 4.53
C LYS A 185 -15.64 -11.05 4.55
N LEU A 186 -15.40 -10.27 5.59
CA LEU A 186 -14.30 -9.34 5.71
C LEU A 186 -13.06 -10.07 6.23
N ASN A 187 -11.89 -9.71 5.70
CA ASN A 187 -10.65 -10.43 6.00
C ASN A 187 -10.35 -10.37 7.52
N PRO A 188 -10.04 -11.52 8.17
CA PRO A 188 -9.84 -11.58 9.62
C PRO A 188 -8.65 -10.75 10.12
N GLU A 189 -7.60 -10.60 9.30
CA GLU A 189 -6.44 -9.77 9.65
C GLU A 189 -6.83 -8.29 9.73
N PHE A 190 -7.75 -7.81 8.88
CA PHE A 190 -8.23 -6.43 8.97
C PHE A 190 -8.99 -6.17 10.27
N LEU A 191 -9.75 -7.14 10.78
CA LEU A 191 -10.40 -7.01 12.09
C LEU A 191 -9.37 -6.92 13.22
N GLN A 192 -8.28 -7.69 13.13
CA GLN A 192 -7.19 -7.65 14.10
C GLN A 192 -6.47 -6.30 14.07
N ASP A 193 -6.08 -5.82 12.89
CA ASP A 193 -5.42 -4.53 12.72
C ASP A 193 -6.30 -3.38 13.18
N SER A 194 -7.60 -3.43 12.85
CA SER A 194 -8.58 -2.43 13.28
C SER A 194 -8.74 -2.44 14.80
N LEU A 195 -8.83 -3.61 15.43
CA LEU A 195 -8.91 -3.74 16.87
C LEU A 195 -7.64 -3.20 17.55
N GLN A 196 -6.47 -3.52 17.01
CA GLN A 196 -5.19 -3.01 17.51
C GLN A 196 -5.14 -1.48 17.43
N ALA A 197 -5.45 -0.91 16.26
CA ALA A 197 -5.48 0.54 16.08
C ALA A 197 -6.48 1.20 17.06
N LEU A 198 -7.65 0.60 17.27
CA LEU A 198 -8.62 1.09 18.25
C LEU A 198 -8.08 1.05 19.68
N LEU A 199 -7.38 -0.02 20.07
CA LEU A 199 -6.78 -0.15 21.41
C LEU A 199 -5.64 0.86 21.63
N GLU A 200 -4.86 1.16 20.60
CA GLU A 200 -3.79 2.18 20.66
C GLU A 200 -4.35 3.60 20.84
N HIS A 201 -5.50 3.90 20.22
CA HIS A 201 -6.13 5.23 20.29
C HIS A 201 -7.13 5.38 21.44
N ARG A 202 -7.65 4.29 21.98
CA ARG A 202 -8.59 4.31 23.11
C ARG A 202 -7.83 4.63 24.40
N GLN A 203 -8.03 5.82 24.96
CA GLN A 203 -7.65 6.03 26.36
C GLN A 203 -8.43 5.03 27.22
N PRO A 204 -7.75 4.27 28.12
CA PRO A 204 -8.44 3.35 29.01
C PRO A 204 -9.49 4.15 29.80
N PRO A 205 -10.68 3.57 30.04
CA PRO A 205 -11.68 4.25 30.86
C PRO A 205 -11.02 4.65 32.17
N LYS A 206 -11.16 5.93 32.56
CA LYS A 206 -10.74 6.42 33.89
C LYS A 206 -11.63 5.75 34.93
N GLY A 207 -11.35 4.49 35.23
CA GLY A 207 -11.98 3.74 36.29
C GLY A 207 -11.43 4.26 37.61
N LYS A 208 -12.34 4.69 38.48
CA LYS A 208 -12.08 4.84 39.92
C LYS A 208 -11.25 3.65 40.39
N LYS A 209 -10.24 3.91 41.24
CA LYS A 209 -9.48 2.86 41.93
C LYS A 209 -10.47 1.88 42.57
N THR A 210 -10.71 0.74 41.94
CA THR A 210 -11.26 -0.41 42.63
C THR A 210 -10.06 -1.12 43.24
N GLU A 211 -9.82 -0.81 44.51
CA GLU A 211 -9.13 -1.74 45.40
C GLU A 211 -9.84 -3.09 45.32
N GLY A 212 -9.09 -4.16 45.07
CA GLY A 212 -9.65 -5.51 45.00
C GLY A 212 -8.74 -6.47 44.26
N GLN A 213 -7.91 -7.16 45.03
CA GLN A 213 -6.98 -8.21 44.62
C GLN A 213 -7.65 -9.34 43.83
N GLY A 214 -6.90 -9.94 42.89
CA GLY A 214 -7.34 -11.15 42.19
C GLY A 214 -6.30 -11.69 41.20
N VAL A 215 -5.30 -12.38 41.74
CA VAL A 215 -4.18 -13.05 41.07
C VAL A 215 -4.61 -13.95 39.90
N CYS A 216 -3.96 -13.80 38.73
CA CYS A 216 -3.69 -14.95 37.87
C CYS A 216 -2.40 -14.73 37.05
N SER A 217 -1.26 -15.03 37.66
CA SER A 217 0.00 -15.30 36.96
C SER A 217 0.42 -16.71 37.30
N LYS A 218 0.02 -17.69 36.48
CA LYS A 218 0.66 -19.01 36.50
C LYS A 218 1.71 -19.04 35.40
N LYS A 219 2.96 -18.74 35.78
CA LYS A 219 4.13 -19.18 35.01
C LYS A 219 4.33 -20.69 35.25
N PRO A 220 4.70 -21.48 34.23
CA PRO A 220 5.07 -22.87 34.44
C PRO A 220 6.44 -22.95 35.15
N LYS A 221 6.52 -23.72 36.24
CA LYS A 221 7.79 -24.10 36.86
C LYS A 221 8.45 -25.18 36.01
N VAL A 222 9.60 -24.86 35.42
CA VAL A 222 10.55 -25.83 34.87
C VAL A 222 11.26 -26.48 36.06
N SER A 223 11.07 -27.78 36.26
CA SER A 223 11.89 -28.59 37.17
C SER A 223 12.94 -29.35 36.36
N ASN A 224 14.15 -28.80 36.33
CA ASN A 224 15.37 -29.53 35.99
C ASN A 224 16.13 -29.77 37.29
N VAL A 225 16.21 -31.02 37.75
CA VAL A 225 17.29 -31.45 38.63
C VAL A 225 17.86 -32.76 38.08
N SER A 226 19.17 -32.71 37.95
CA SER A 226 20.12 -33.63 37.36
C SER A 226 20.32 -34.93 38.13
N LYS A 227 20.60 -35.96 37.32
CA LYS A 227 21.40 -37.18 37.55
C LYS A 227 22.29 -37.19 38.81
N SER A 228 22.26 -38.31 39.53
CA SER A 228 23.45 -38.92 40.13
C SER A 228 23.29 -40.45 40.20
N LYS A 229 24.19 -41.15 39.49
CA LYS A 229 24.51 -42.59 39.57
C LYS A 229 25.21 -42.89 40.92
N PRO A 230 25.30 -44.15 41.38
CA PRO A 230 26.07 -45.24 40.73
C PRO A 230 25.22 -46.32 40.06
#